data_AF-T0Z753-F1
#
_entry.id   AF-T0Z753-F1
#
_cell.length_a   1.000
_cell.length_b   1.000
_cell.length_c   1.000
_cell.angle_alpha   90.00
_cell.angle_beta   90.00
_cell.angle_gamma   90.00
#
_symmetry.space_group_name_H-M   'P 1'
#
loop_
_entity.id
_entity.type
_entity.pdbx_description
1 polymer ?
#
loop_
_entity_poly.entity_id
_entity_poly.type
_entity_poly.pdbx_seq_one_letter_code
_entity_poly.pdbx_strand_id
1 'polypeptide(L)'
;MPLPPANERTLQAAGARRPSPGTPSTAELIRSLRAMAQEGPSLVAVFDARAIAGDRHLLSAWAHFGRSRARGETRLRDRGAEFALYVAGDDQLPRALAKVGVSDAAEELVVVVERPLDPATVTERLGLRPAADVYPRAVDEGVLERLGIGAPERAAVPVSAWEGLVLERVALVDLTAPAGHGSTAKH
;
A
#
# COMPACT_ATOMS: atom_id res chain seq x y z
N MET A 1 -16.61 9.12 9.43
CA MET A 1 -17.30 8.90 8.15
C MET A 1 -17.23 7.42 7.81
N PRO A 2 -18.36 6.75 7.57
CA PRO A 2 -18.36 5.37 7.09
C PRO A 2 -17.65 5.30 5.73
N LEU A 3 -16.91 4.23 5.48
CA LEU A 3 -16.31 4.01 4.16
C LEU A 3 -17.42 3.70 3.15
N PRO A 4 -17.30 4.13 1.88
CA PRO A 4 -18.18 3.62 0.83
C PRO A 4 -18.08 2.09 0.75
N PRO A 5 -19.12 1.39 0.29
CA PRO A 5 -19.08 -0.06 0.17
C PRO A 5 -17.97 -0.50 -0.81
N ALA A 6 -17.40 -1.69 -0.61
CA ALA A 6 -16.20 -2.13 -1.33
C ALA A 6 -16.37 -2.19 -2.88
N ASN A 7 -17.60 -2.38 -3.34
CA ASN A 7 -17.96 -2.40 -4.76
C ASN A 7 -18.06 -0.99 -5.40
N GLU A 8 -18.05 0.08 -4.61
CA GLU A 8 -18.08 1.47 -5.09
C GLU A 8 -16.71 2.15 -4.99
N ARG A 9 -15.73 1.49 -4.36
CA ARG A 9 -14.36 2.00 -4.21
C ARG A 9 -13.58 1.82 -5.51
N THR A 10 -12.89 2.88 -5.94
CA THR A 10 -11.92 2.85 -7.04
C THR A 10 -10.75 1.90 -6.74
N LEU A 11 -10.26 1.92 -5.50
CA LEU A 11 -9.24 1.00 -5.01
C LEU A 11 -9.91 -0.22 -4.37
N GLN A 12 -9.48 -1.41 -4.78
CA GLN A 12 -9.91 -2.68 -4.19
C GLN A 12 -8.70 -3.43 -3.63
N ALA A 13 -8.92 -4.21 -2.58
CA ALA A 13 -7.88 -5.03 -1.98
C ALA A 13 -8.45 -6.37 -1.55
N ALA A 14 -7.63 -7.42 -1.62
CA ALA A 14 -7.97 -8.75 -1.14
C ALA A 14 -6.76 -9.42 -0.49
N GLY A 15 -7.03 -10.26 0.51
CA GLY A 15 -6.03 -11.11 1.12
C GLY A 15 -5.68 -12.30 0.21
N ALA A 16 -4.41 -12.65 0.20
CA ALA A 16 -3.89 -13.77 -0.55
C ALA A 16 -2.78 -14.49 0.22
N ARG A 17 -2.55 -15.76 -0.12
CA ARG A 17 -1.46 -16.59 0.40
C ARG A 17 -0.60 -17.13 -0.72
N ARG A 18 0.69 -17.24 -0.45
CA ARG A 18 1.59 -18.05 -1.26
C ARG A 18 1.13 -19.51 -1.28
N PRO A 19 1.14 -20.21 -2.43
CA PRO A 19 0.80 -21.62 -2.46
C PRO A 19 1.77 -22.52 -1.72
N SER A 20 3.04 -22.11 -1.61
CA SER A 20 4.12 -22.73 -0.81
C SER A 20 5.08 -21.63 -0.34
N PRO A 21 5.84 -21.82 0.75
CA PRO A 21 6.82 -20.83 1.22
C PRO A 21 7.78 -20.38 0.10
N GLY A 22 7.97 -19.06 -0.03
CA GLY A 22 8.82 -18.46 -1.06
C GLY A 22 8.36 -18.63 -2.52
N THR A 23 7.20 -19.24 -2.78
CA THR A 23 6.68 -19.47 -4.14
C THR A 23 5.36 -18.72 -4.36
N PRO A 24 5.21 -17.93 -5.44
CA PRO A 24 6.24 -17.56 -6.42
C PRO A 24 7.29 -16.63 -5.80
N SER A 25 8.57 -16.71 -6.13
CA SER A 25 9.60 -15.84 -5.55
C SER A 25 9.26 -14.35 -5.65
N THR A 26 9.83 -13.54 -4.76
CA THR A 26 9.69 -12.08 -4.78
C THR A 26 10.07 -11.49 -6.15
N ALA A 27 11.10 -12.05 -6.79
CA ALA A 27 11.50 -11.64 -8.14
C ALA A 27 10.44 -11.97 -9.21
N GLU A 28 9.76 -13.11 -9.10
CA GLU A 28 8.65 -13.50 -9.99
C GLU A 28 7.42 -12.61 -9.78
N LEU A 29 7.08 -12.27 -8.53
CA LEU A 29 6.02 -11.31 -8.23
C LEU A 29 6.33 -9.95 -8.84
N ILE A 30 7.53 -9.40 -8.62
CA ILE A 30 7.94 -8.10 -9.18
C ILE A 30 7.89 -8.12 -10.71
N ARG A 31 8.35 -9.19 -11.34
CA ARG A 31 8.31 -9.34 -12.80
C ARG A 31 6.87 -9.33 -13.32
N SER A 32 5.98 -10.06 -12.65
CA SER A 32 4.55 -10.14 -13.01
C SER A 32 3.85 -8.80 -12.83
N LEU A 33 4.12 -8.10 -11.72
CA LEU A 33 3.59 -6.76 -11.47
C LEU A 33 4.03 -5.75 -12.54
N ARG A 34 5.31 -5.78 -12.92
CA ARG A 34 5.83 -4.92 -13.99
C ARG A 34 5.17 -5.22 -15.34
N ALA A 35 4.96 -6.49 -15.65
CA ALA A 35 4.26 -6.89 -16.88
C ALA A 35 2.83 -6.34 -16.91
N MET A 36 2.06 -6.51 -15.83
CA MET A 36 0.70 -5.96 -15.71
C MET A 36 0.68 -4.43 -15.78
N ALA A 37 1.68 -3.75 -15.20
CA ALA A 37 1.79 -2.30 -15.29
C ALA A 37 2.08 -1.79 -16.71
N GLN A 38 2.56 -2.63 -17.62
CA GLN A 38 2.68 -2.29 -19.04
C GLN A 38 1.37 -2.53 -19.83
N GLU A 39 0.42 -3.30 -19.30
CA GLU A 39 -0.87 -3.55 -19.94
C GLU A 39 -1.80 -2.33 -19.87
N GLY A 40 -1.61 -1.44 -18.89
CA GLY A 40 -2.43 -0.25 -18.74
C GLY A 40 -2.07 0.64 -17.54
N PRO A 41 -2.76 1.77 -17.37
CA PRO A 41 -2.44 2.77 -16.34
C PRO A 41 -2.97 2.41 -14.94
N SER A 42 -3.84 1.39 -14.83
CA SER A 42 -4.42 0.97 -13.55
C SER A 42 -3.32 0.51 -12.58
N LEU A 43 -3.40 0.97 -11.33
CA LEU A 43 -2.53 0.49 -10.27
C LEU A 43 -2.73 -1.01 -10.01
N VAL A 44 -1.62 -1.74 -9.93
CA VAL A 44 -1.54 -3.08 -9.33
C VAL A 44 -0.36 -3.07 -8.35
N ALA A 45 -0.60 -3.50 -7.11
CA ALA A 45 0.42 -3.59 -6.09
C ALA A 45 0.18 -4.80 -5.19
N VAL A 46 1.25 -5.28 -4.55
CA VAL A 46 1.19 -6.34 -3.55
C VAL A 46 2.03 -5.91 -2.36
N PHE A 47 1.49 -6.09 -1.16
CA PHE A 47 2.15 -5.76 0.09
C PHE A 47 2.18 -6.95 1.02
N ASP A 48 3.14 -6.97 1.94
CA ASP A 48 3.13 -7.89 3.07
C ASP A 48 1.89 -7.61 3.94
N ALA A 49 1.02 -8.60 4.14
CA ALA A 49 -0.23 -8.41 4.86
C ALA A 49 -0.02 -7.96 6.31
N ARG A 50 1.14 -8.28 6.88
CA ARG A 50 1.48 -7.92 8.26
C ARG A 50 1.77 -6.44 8.43
N ALA A 51 1.84 -5.66 7.34
CA ALA A 51 2.04 -4.22 7.34
C ALA A 51 0.77 -3.42 6.97
N ILE A 52 -0.37 -4.08 6.75
CA ILE A 52 -1.60 -3.41 6.29
C ILE A 52 -2.64 -3.30 7.42
N ALA A 53 -2.86 -2.07 7.87
CA ALA A 53 -3.83 -1.72 8.93
C ALA A 53 -5.30 -1.60 8.44
N GLY A 54 -5.73 -2.44 7.49
CA GLY A 54 -7.11 -2.48 7.00
C GLY A 54 -7.46 -1.50 5.85
N ASP A 55 -8.75 -1.33 5.60
CA ASP A 55 -9.28 -0.55 4.46
C ASP A 55 -8.95 0.94 4.53
N ARG A 56 -9.15 1.55 5.71
CA ARG A 56 -8.98 2.99 5.90
C ARG A 56 -7.54 3.41 5.65
N HIS A 57 -6.59 2.55 6.02
CA HIS A 57 -5.18 2.71 5.71
C HIS A 57 -4.91 2.82 4.21
N LEU A 58 -5.33 1.82 3.42
CA LEU A 58 -5.09 1.80 1.97
C LEU A 58 -5.84 2.92 1.23
N LEU A 59 -7.07 3.22 1.65
CA LEU A 59 -7.87 4.29 1.04
C LEU A 59 -7.30 5.68 1.35
N SER A 60 -6.77 5.88 2.56
CA SER A 60 -6.04 7.11 2.89
C SER A 60 -4.80 7.25 2.02
N ALA A 61 -3.97 6.20 1.96
CA ALA A 61 -2.78 6.18 1.11
C ALA A 61 -3.14 6.49 -0.35
N TRP A 62 -4.26 5.94 -0.86
CA TRP A 62 -4.72 6.16 -2.22
C TRP A 62 -5.16 7.61 -2.46
N ALA A 63 -5.86 8.20 -1.50
CA ALA A 63 -6.25 9.60 -1.57
C ALA A 63 -5.03 10.53 -1.61
N HIS A 64 -4.02 10.30 -0.76
CA HIS A 64 -2.78 11.06 -0.74
C HIS A 64 -1.98 10.90 -2.04
N PHE A 65 -1.81 9.65 -2.50
CA PHE A 65 -1.20 9.32 -3.79
C PHE A 65 -1.88 10.02 -4.97
N GLY A 66 -3.21 9.93 -5.05
CA GLY A 66 -4.00 10.57 -6.10
C GLY A 66 -3.85 12.09 -6.11
N ARG A 67 -3.85 12.74 -4.93
CA ARG A 67 -3.64 14.19 -4.81
C ARG A 67 -2.25 14.62 -5.25
N SER A 68 -1.21 13.86 -4.91
CA SER A 68 0.15 14.15 -5.36
C SER A 68 0.25 14.04 -6.89
N ARG A 69 -0.31 12.98 -7.49
CA ARG A 69 -0.33 12.85 -8.95
C ARG A 69 -1.11 13.96 -9.65
N ALA A 70 -2.28 14.34 -9.11
CA ALA A 70 -3.09 15.42 -9.65
C ALA A 70 -2.36 16.78 -9.62
N ARG A 71 -1.45 16.98 -8.67
CA ARG A 71 -0.60 18.17 -8.56
C ARG A 71 0.69 18.09 -9.39
N GLY A 72 0.93 16.99 -10.10
CA GLY A 72 2.19 16.78 -10.85
C GLY A 72 3.40 16.54 -9.94
N GLU A 73 3.19 16.25 -8.66
CA GLU A 73 4.23 16.01 -7.65
C GLU A 73 4.72 14.54 -7.66
N THR A 74 4.63 13.88 -8.83
CA THR A 74 4.97 12.45 -8.97
C THR A 74 6.44 12.23 -8.65
N ARG A 75 6.73 11.35 -7.71
CA ARG A 75 8.09 11.06 -7.21
C ARG A 75 8.77 9.92 -7.94
N LEU A 76 8.01 8.90 -8.35
CA LEU A 76 8.55 7.71 -9.00
C LEU A 76 7.78 7.41 -10.29
N ARG A 77 8.47 6.77 -11.24
CA ARG A 77 7.84 6.33 -12.50
C ARG A 77 6.88 5.15 -12.30
N ASP A 78 7.22 4.26 -11.38
CA ASP A 78 6.42 3.07 -11.06
C ASP A 78 5.32 3.42 -10.05
N ARG A 79 4.05 3.29 -10.47
CA ARG A 79 2.87 3.62 -9.64
C ARG A 79 2.80 2.78 -8.37
N GLY A 80 3.16 1.49 -8.44
CA GLY A 80 3.13 0.58 -7.30
C GLY A 80 4.17 0.94 -6.25
N ALA A 81 5.40 1.22 -6.71
CA ALA A 81 6.50 1.67 -5.84
C ALA A 81 6.20 3.04 -5.21
N GLU A 82 5.60 3.96 -5.95
CA GLU A 82 5.18 5.26 -5.41
C GLU A 82 4.04 5.13 -4.41
N PHE A 83 3.05 4.30 -4.71
CA PHE A 83 1.96 4.01 -3.79
C PHE A 83 2.49 3.41 -2.48
N ALA A 84 3.53 2.58 -2.54
CA ALA A 84 4.19 2.02 -1.36
C ALA A 84 4.73 3.09 -0.40
N LEU A 85 5.15 4.27 -0.89
CA LEU A 85 5.58 5.39 -0.03
C LEU A 85 4.44 5.85 0.88
N TYR A 86 3.24 5.98 0.31
CA TYR A 86 2.04 6.39 1.03
C TYR A 86 1.55 5.31 1.99
N VAL A 87 1.54 4.06 1.55
CA VAL A 87 1.16 2.92 2.41
C VAL A 87 2.16 2.74 3.57
N ALA A 88 3.44 3.00 3.36
CA ALA A 88 4.44 2.90 4.43
C ALA A 88 4.48 4.11 5.37
N GLY A 89 3.82 5.22 5.00
CA GLY A 89 4.00 6.48 5.70
C GLY A 89 5.46 6.95 5.68
N ASP A 90 6.18 6.73 4.58
CA ASP A 90 7.62 6.97 4.45
C ASP A 90 7.94 7.55 3.06
N ASP A 91 8.79 8.57 2.99
CA ASP A 91 9.15 9.22 1.74
C ASP A 91 10.39 8.62 1.05
N GLN A 92 11.11 7.70 1.73
CA GLN A 92 12.25 7.00 1.17
C GLN A 92 11.85 5.61 0.71
N LEU A 93 11.95 5.34 -0.59
CA LEU A 93 11.56 4.05 -1.16
C LEU A 93 12.21 2.84 -0.46
N PRO A 94 13.54 2.82 -0.14
CA PRO A 94 14.12 1.67 0.56
C PRO A 94 13.48 1.40 1.93
N ARG A 95 13.15 2.46 2.69
CA ARG A 95 12.50 2.33 4.00
C ARG A 95 11.05 1.92 3.85
N ALA A 96 10.35 2.48 2.87
CA ALA A 96 8.98 2.09 2.56
C ALA A 96 8.89 0.60 2.21
N LEU A 97 9.74 0.11 1.28
CA LEU A 97 9.77 -1.29 0.89
C LEU A 97 10.19 -2.22 2.03
N ALA A 98 11.08 -1.79 2.93
CA ALA A 98 11.40 -2.57 4.12
C ALA A 98 10.21 -2.75 5.08
N LYS A 99 9.29 -1.78 5.12
CA LYS A 99 8.09 -1.81 5.97
C LYS A 99 6.94 -2.60 5.34
N VAL A 100 6.61 -2.33 4.08
CA VAL A 100 5.37 -2.82 3.43
C VAL A 100 5.61 -3.75 2.24
N GLY A 101 6.84 -3.76 1.71
CA GLY A 101 7.19 -4.57 0.55
C GLY A 101 7.14 -6.06 0.84
N VAL A 102 7.03 -6.85 -0.21
CA VAL A 102 7.03 -8.31 -0.12
C VAL A 102 8.46 -8.85 -0.01
N SER A 103 8.61 -9.95 0.72
CA SER A 103 9.83 -10.75 0.79
C SER A 103 9.50 -12.22 0.53
N ASP A 104 10.52 -13.07 0.37
CA ASP A 104 10.29 -14.52 0.22
C ASP A 104 9.74 -15.15 1.51
N ALA A 105 9.94 -14.49 2.66
CA ALA A 105 9.36 -14.87 3.95
C ALA A 105 7.93 -14.35 4.17
N ALA A 106 7.41 -13.49 3.27
CA ALA A 106 6.03 -13.01 3.36
C ALA A 106 5.08 -14.07 2.76
N GLU A 107 4.40 -14.83 3.61
CA GLU A 107 3.45 -15.88 3.18
C GLU A 107 2.04 -15.33 2.93
N GLU A 108 1.64 -14.32 3.70
CA GLU A 108 0.37 -13.62 3.63
C GLU A 108 0.56 -12.27 2.96
N LEU A 109 -0.23 -12.00 1.94
CA LEU A 109 -0.10 -10.84 1.08
C LEU A 109 -1.44 -10.12 0.96
N VAL A 110 -1.39 -8.81 0.73
CA VAL A 110 -2.54 -8.02 0.32
C VAL A 110 -2.33 -7.57 -1.11
N VAL A 111 -3.19 -8.05 -2.01
CA VAL A 111 -3.22 -7.65 -3.41
C VAL A 111 -4.12 -6.42 -3.52
N VAL A 112 -3.59 -5.34 -4.08
CA VAL A 112 -4.28 -4.05 -4.23
C VAL A 112 -4.37 -3.71 -5.71
N VAL A 113 -5.58 -3.35 -6.16
CA VAL A 113 -5.84 -3.01 -7.56
C VAL A 113 -6.71 -1.78 -7.69
N GLU A 114 -6.49 -1.01 -8.75
CA GLU A 114 -7.40 0.04 -9.20
C GLU A 114 -8.38 -0.52 -10.22
N ARG A 115 -9.66 -0.18 -10.08
CA ARG A 115 -10.69 -0.52 -11.06
C ARG A 115 -10.28 -0.08 -12.48
N PRO A 116 -10.65 -0.83 -13.52
CA PRO A 116 -11.61 -1.93 -13.53
C PRO A 116 -11.01 -3.31 -13.18
N LEU A 117 -9.75 -3.37 -12.74
CA LEU A 117 -9.15 -4.65 -12.35
C LEU A 117 -9.84 -5.23 -11.12
N ASP A 118 -9.93 -6.56 -11.09
CA ASP A 118 -10.48 -7.32 -9.99
C ASP A 118 -9.35 -7.99 -9.21
N PRO A 119 -9.29 -7.84 -7.86
CA PRO A 119 -8.20 -8.38 -7.07
C PRO A 119 -8.12 -9.91 -7.10
N ALA A 120 -9.24 -10.62 -7.27
CA ALA A 120 -9.20 -12.09 -7.38
C ALA A 120 -8.52 -12.54 -8.69
N THR A 121 -8.86 -11.89 -9.80
CA THR A 121 -8.22 -12.11 -11.12
C THR A 121 -6.71 -11.82 -11.06
N VAL A 122 -6.31 -10.71 -10.44
CA VAL A 122 -4.88 -10.38 -10.27
C VAL A 122 -4.18 -11.39 -9.35
N THR A 123 -4.84 -11.82 -8.27
CA THR A 123 -4.32 -12.84 -7.35
C THR A 123 -3.99 -14.13 -8.10
N GLU A 124 -4.90 -14.61 -8.95
CA GLU A 124 -4.69 -15.80 -9.78
C GLU A 124 -3.53 -15.62 -10.77
N ARG A 125 -3.49 -14.48 -11.49
CA ARG A 125 -2.39 -14.18 -12.43
C ARG A 125 -1.02 -14.12 -11.74
N LEU A 126 -0.98 -13.70 -10.48
CA LEU A 126 0.24 -13.69 -9.67
C LEU A 126 0.60 -15.07 -9.12
N GLY A 127 -0.15 -16.14 -9.39
CA GLY A 127 0.10 -17.49 -8.86
C GLY A 127 -0.14 -17.59 -7.35
N LEU A 128 -0.99 -16.73 -6.80
CA LEU A 128 -1.35 -16.72 -5.38
C LEU A 128 -2.71 -17.37 -5.16
N ARG A 129 -3.01 -17.77 -3.92
CA ARG A 129 -4.33 -18.27 -3.53
C ARG A 129 -5.13 -17.20 -2.80
N PRO A 130 -6.40 -16.95 -3.14
CA PRO A 130 -7.26 -16.07 -2.36
C PRO A 130 -7.37 -16.53 -0.90
N ALA A 131 -7.33 -15.59 0.05
CA ALA A 131 -7.39 -15.86 1.48
C ALA A 131 -8.14 -14.73 2.22
N ALA A 132 -9.45 -14.90 2.40
CA ALA A 132 -10.32 -13.88 2.99
C ALA A 132 -10.05 -13.64 4.49
N ASP A 133 -9.39 -14.57 5.17
CA ASP A 133 -8.96 -14.47 6.56
C ASP A 133 -7.72 -13.58 6.75
N VAL A 134 -6.98 -13.30 5.67
CA VAL A 134 -5.77 -12.45 5.69
C VAL A 134 -6.12 -10.96 5.70
N TYR A 135 -7.19 -10.57 5.02
CA TYR A 135 -7.61 -9.17 4.89
C TYR A 135 -9.11 -9.05 4.57
N PRO A 136 -9.83 -8.07 5.15
CA PRO A 136 -9.34 -7.05 6.10
C PRO A 136 -9.18 -7.60 7.53
N ARG A 137 -8.21 -7.07 8.27
CA ARG A 137 -7.96 -7.38 9.70
C ARG A 137 -7.97 -6.12 10.55
N ALA A 138 -8.26 -6.28 11.84
CA ALA A 138 -8.12 -5.20 12.80
C ALA A 138 -6.65 -4.81 12.97
N VAL A 139 -6.42 -3.54 13.33
CA VAL A 139 -5.07 -3.03 13.63
C VAL A 139 -4.57 -3.68 14.92
N ASP A 140 -3.32 -4.14 14.90
CA ASP A 140 -2.64 -4.70 16.06
C ASP A 140 -1.25 -4.09 16.23
N GLU A 141 -0.60 -4.45 17.34
CA GLU A 141 0.73 -3.95 17.69
C GLU A 141 1.79 -4.26 16.63
N GLY A 142 1.71 -5.43 15.97
CA GLY A 142 2.69 -5.86 14.99
C GLY A 142 2.63 -5.04 13.71
N VAL A 143 1.42 -4.65 13.26
CA VAL A 143 1.23 -3.73 12.13
C VAL A 143 1.78 -2.35 12.49
N LEU A 144 1.48 -1.84 13.68
CA LEU A 144 1.95 -0.53 14.13
C LEU A 144 3.47 -0.46 14.21
N GLU A 145 4.10 -1.45 14.83
CA GLU A 145 5.56 -1.52 14.95
C GLU A 145 6.23 -1.58 13.58
N ARG A 146 5.71 -2.37 12.64
CA ARG A 146 6.19 -2.40 11.25
C ARG A 146 6.11 -1.04 10.56
N LEU A 147 5.07 -0.26 10.84
CA LEU A 147 4.92 1.10 10.29
C LEU A 147 5.77 2.14 11.03
N GLY A 148 6.53 1.73 12.06
CA GLY A 148 7.39 2.59 12.85
C GLY A 148 6.67 3.33 13.98
N ILE A 149 5.50 2.84 14.39
CA ILE A 149 4.72 3.37 15.52
C ILE A 149 5.10 2.57 16.78
N GLY A 150 6.06 3.11 17.52
CA GLY A 150 6.69 2.44 18.67
C GLY A 150 5.79 2.37 19.91
N ALA A 151 6.24 1.60 20.91
CA ALA A 151 5.50 1.42 22.17
C ALA A 151 5.11 2.73 22.89
N PRO A 152 5.96 3.78 22.95
CA PRO A 152 5.57 5.04 23.59
C PRO A 152 4.37 5.73 22.92
N GLU A 153 4.36 5.76 21.58
CA GLU A 153 3.24 6.34 20.82
C GLU A 153 1.95 5.53 21.02
N ARG A 154 2.05 4.20 20.99
CA ARG A 154 0.92 3.28 21.19
C ARG A 154 0.31 3.40 22.59
N ALA A 155 1.14 3.61 23.61
CA ALA A 155 0.70 3.76 24.99
C ALA A 155 0.06 5.12 25.29
N ALA A 156 0.29 6.12 24.43
CA ALA A 156 -0.26 7.47 24.60
C ALA A 156 -1.76 7.56 24.24
N VAL A 157 -2.31 6.56 23.55
CA VAL A 157 -3.69 6.56 23.06
C VAL A 157 -4.38 5.21 23.34
N PRO A 158 -5.71 5.17 23.47
CA PRO A 158 -6.42 3.90 23.59
C PRO A 158 -6.31 3.07 22.30
N VAL A 159 -6.47 1.75 22.41
CA VAL A 159 -6.44 0.81 21.26
C VAL A 159 -7.40 1.21 20.14
N SER A 160 -8.56 1.76 20.48
CA SER A 160 -9.55 2.26 19.51
C SER A 160 -9.04 3.41 18.62
N ALA A 161 -7.94 4.07 19.02
CA ALA A 161 -7.32 5.16 18.27
C ALA A 161 -6.08 4.72 17.46
N TRP A 162 -5.68 3.45 17.51
CA TRP A 162 -4.49 2.95 16.81
C TRP A 162 -4.57 3.11 15.29
N GLU A 163 -5.76 2.93 14.70
CA GLU A 163 -5.97 3.22 13.28
C GLU A 163 -5.66 4.69 12.97
N GLY A 164 -6.00 5.62 13.87
CA GLY A 164 -5.70 7.04 13.74
C GLY A 164 -4.20 7.31 13.60
N LEU A 165 -3.37 6.65 14.42
CA LEU A 165 -1.90 6.77 14.34
C LEU A 165 -1.37 6.35 12.95
N VAL A 166 -1.95 5.31 12.36
CA VAL A 166 -1.58 4.88 10.99
C VAL A 166 -1.97 5.94 9.97
N LEU A 167 -3.20 6.47 10.06
CA LEU A 167 -3.69 7.50 9.15
C LEU A 167 -2.86 8.80 9.25
N GLU A 168 -2.42 9.17 10.44
CA GLU A 168 -1.48 10.28 10.66
C GLU A 168 -0.15 10.01 9.96
N ARG A 169 0.41 8.81 10.09
CA ARG A 169 1.67 8.44 9.43
C ARG A 169 1.58 8.54 7.91
N VAL A 170 0.46 8.11 7.31
CA VAL A 170 0.17 8.32 5.88
C VAL A 170 0.12 9.80 5.53
N ALA A 171 -0.55 10.61 6.36
CA ALA A 171 -0.75 12.03 6.09
C ALA A 171 0.55 12.85 6.13
N LEU A 172 1.50 12.45 6.97
CA LEU A 172 2.80 13.14 7.11
C LEU A 172 3.70 13.02 5.87
N VAL A 173 3.50 12.02 5.01
CA VAL A 173 4.29 11.83 3.78
C VAL A 173 4.22 13.03 2.85
N ASP A 174 3.07 13.73 2.82
CA ASP A 174 2.89 14.91 1.98
C ASP A 174 3.72 16.12 2.47
N LEU A 175 4.12 16.16 3.75
CA LEU A 175 4.85 17.28 4.34
C LEU A 175 6.35 17.24 4.08
N THR A 176 6.88 16.06 3.73
CA THR A 176 8.31 15.87 3.49
C THR A 176 8.67 15.87 2.00
N ALA A 177 7.66 15.90 1.12
CA ALA A 177 7.88 16.12 -0.30
C ALA A 177 8.36 17.58 -0.53
N PRO A 178 9.48 17.80 -1.24
CA PRO A 178 9.94 19.15 -1.51
C PRO A 178 8.85 19.89 -2.30
N ALA A 179 8.45 21.07 -1.82
CA ALA A 179 7.58 21.97 -2.57
C ALA A 179 8.22 22.23 -3.94
N GLY A 180 7.54 21.81 -5.01
CA GLY A 180 8.02 22.00 -6.38
C GLY A 180 8.36 23.48 -6.58
N HIS A 181 9.62 23.75 -6.89
CA HIS A 181 10.00 25.07 -7.39
C HIS A 181 9.21 25.29 -8.68
N GLY A 182 8.32 26.29 -8.65
CA GLY A 182 7.65 26.79 -9.85
C GLY A 182 8.72 27.11 -10.88
N SER A 183 8.72 26.36 -11.98
CA SER A 183 9.54 26.68 -13.13
C SER A 183 9.06 28.02 -13.69
N THR A 184 9.75 29.10 -13.32
CA THR A 184 9.66 30.36 -14.05
C THR A 184 10.29 30.12 -15.40
N ALA A 185 9.45 29.89 -16.41
CA ALA A 185 9.84 30.06 -17.80
C ALA A 185 10.35 31.50 -17.97
N LYS A 186 11.63 31.64 -18.32
CA LYS A 186 12.13 32.87 -18.96
C LYS A 186 12.20 32.59 -20.45
N HIS A 187 11.57 33.51 -21.18
CA HIS A 187 11.50 33.64 -22.63
C HIS A 187 12.87 33.65 -23.30
#